data_AF-A0A7V2YZI2-F1
#
_entry.id   AF-A0A7V2YZI2-F1
#
_cell.length_a   1.000
_cell.length_b   1.000
_cell.length_c   1.000
_cell.angle_alpha   90.00
_cell.angle_beta   90.00
_cell.angle_gamma   90.00
#
_symmetry.space_group_name_H-M   'P 1'
#
loop_
_entity.id
_entity.type
_entity.pdbx_description
1 polymer ?
#
loop_
_entity_poly.entity_id
_entity_poly.type
_entity_poly.pdbx_seq_one_letter_code
_entity_poly.pdbx_strand_id
1 'polypeptide(L)'
;SLMEIAVSAGVFAMAGLAFFYCVEWLPIFADAPSVDPARKGLAARGLDSLGRAWAFGVMTARMRVSLIMAVAASLALALFLPDAAGGVAMVRAPVRPPLAADAMRASLRLDGDRNRDVVIFDHDAHKQRGGEEKSCEGCHHLNLPGDSASPCWRCHSDMKQPASIFGHSQHIALLGDRWSCEECHGSGQDRSAASAQDCAACHEQYTPELMTHLIKQSGAAKAFMARSYEDAMHGSCLACHKKMEAQAGKPMSQCAFCHKAPSPDRDGNPPKEMKP
;
A
#
# COMPACT_ATOMS: atom_id res chain seq x y z
N SER A 1 0.94 7.85 -9.17
CA SER A 1 -0.15 8.85 -9.32
C SER A 1 0.32 10.05 -10.15
N LEU A 2 -0.55 10.99 -10.57
CA LEU A 2 -0.08 12.22 -11.26
C LEU A 2 0.95 13.01 -10.43
N MET A 3 0.82 12.97 -9.11
CA MET A 3 1.76 13.60 -8.18
C MET A 3 3.15 12.96 -8.25
N GLU A 4 3.21 11.63 -8.39
CA GLU A 4 4.46 10.88 -8.51
C GLU A 4 5.20 11.18 -9.83
N ILE A 5 4.46 11.36 -10.92
CA ILE A 5 5.01 11.80 -12.21
C ILE A 5 5.55 13.23 -12.10
N ALA A 6 4.80 14.13 -11.47
CA ALA A 6 5.21 15.51 -11.27
C ALA A 6 6.47 15.64 -10.39
N VAL A 7 6.55 14.86 -9.31
CA VAL A 7 7.74 14.80 -8.44
C VAL A 7 8.94 14.26 -9.21
N SER A 8 8.76 13.16 -9.95
CA SER A 8 9.83 12.58 -10.77
C SER A 8 10.34 13.56 -11.83
N ALA A 9 9.43 14.21 -12.56
CA ALA A 9 9.78 15.24 -13.54
C ALA A 9 10.53 16.43 -12.91
N GLY A 10 10.13 16.86 -11.71
CA GLY A 10 10.80 17.91 -10.96
C GLY A 10 12.25 17.56 -10.58
N VAL A 11 12.49 16.32 -10.13
CA VAL A 11 13.84 15.84 -9.80
C VAL A 11 14.73 15.82 -11.05
N PHE A 12 14.23 15.31 -12.17
CA PHE A 12 15.00 15.32 -13.43
C PHE A 12 15.28 16.74 -13.94
N ALA A 13 14.31 17.65 -13.84
CA ALA A 13 14.49 19.05 -14.22
C ALA A 13 15.55 19.75 -13.35
N MET A 14 15.53 19.52 -12.04
CA MET A 14 16.53 20.05 -11.11
C MET A 14 17.94 19.51 -11.42
N ALA A 15 18.06 18.20 -11.68
CA ALA A 15 19.32 17.59 -12.08
C ALA A 15 19.85 18.17 -13.41
N GLY A 16 18.96 18.39 -14.38
CA GLY A 16 19.28 19.04 -15.65
C GLY A 16 19.76 20.48 -15.47
N LEU A 17 19.09 21.27 -14.62
CA LEU A 17 19.49 22.65 -14.32
C LEU A 17 20.82 22.72 -13.57
N ALA A 18 21.04 21.85 -12.58
CA ALA A 18 22.33 21.75 -11.89
C ALA A 18 23.46 21.38 -12.86
N PHE A 19 23.18 20.48 -13.80
CA PHE A 19 24.12 20.14 -14.87
C PHE A 19 24.45 21.35 -15.76
N PHE A 20 23.44 22.07 -16.25
CA PHE A 20 23.66 23.28 -17.06
C PHE A 20 24.42 24.37 -16.29
N TYR A 21 24.07 24.59 -15.02
CA TYR A 21 24.80 25.52 -14.15
C TYR A 21 26.28 25.14 -14.04
N CYS A 22 26.59 23.86 -13.79
CA CYS A 22 27.97 23.38 -13.75
C CYS A 22 28.70 23.59 -15.09
N VAL A 23 28.04 23.33 -16.22
CA VAL A 23 28.61 23.52 -17.56
C VAL A 23 28.91 24.99 -17.85
N GLU A 24 28.05 25.89 -17.39
CA GLU A 24 28.18 27.33 -17.67
C GLU A 24 29.18 28.02 -16.73
N TRP A 25 29.17 27.67 -15.44
CA TRP A 25 29.97 28.35 -14.43
C TRP A 25 31.32 27.71 -14.13
N LEU A 26 31.48 26.41 -14.41
CA LEU A 26 32.78 25.76 -14.30
C LEU A 26 33.40 25.72 -15.70
N PRO A 27 34.70 26.05 -15.85
CA PRO A 27 35.40 26.00 -17.13
C PRO A 27 35.71 24.56 -17.56
N ILE A 28 34.72 23.66 -17.47
CA ILE A 28 34.82 22.24 -17.83
C ILE A 28 35.17 22.09 -19.32
N PHE A 29 34.75 23.06 -20.13
CA PHE A 29 35.01 23.12 -21.58
C PHE A 29 35.91 24.27 -22.00
N ALA A 30 36.54 25.00 -21.07
CA ALA A 30 37.57 25.92 -21.47
C ALA A 30 38.71 25.10 -22.10
N ASP A 31 39.19 25.53 -23.26
CA ASP A 31 40.36 24.92 -23.89
C ASP A 31 41.48 24.86 -22.84
N ALA A 32 41.98 23.65 -22.58
CA ALA A 32 43.09 23.48 -21.66
C ALA A 32 44.20 24.44 -22.08
N PRO A 33 44.81 25.21 -21.15
CA PRO A 33 45.87 26.13 -21.50
C PRO A 33 46.89 25.36 -22.34
N SER A 34 47.16 25.87 -23.54
CA SER A 34 48.04 25.21 -24.51
C SER A 34 49.31 24.81 -23.77
N VAL A 35 49.51 23.50 -23.62
CA VAL A 35 50.61 22.98 -22.84
C VAL A 35 51.88 23.47 -23.51
N ASP A 36 52.64 24.31 -22.81
CA ASP A 36 53.92 24.81 -23.27
C ASP A 36 54.77 23.62 -23.75
N PRO A 37 55.12 23.56 -25.05
CA PRO A 37 55.86 22.43 -25.62
C PRO A 37 57.21 22.18 -24.92
N ALA A 38 57.72 23.13 -24.12
CA ALA A 38 58.95 23.00 -23.35
C ALA A 38 58.88 22.05 -22.13
N ARG A 39 57.68 21.68 -21.62
CA ARG A 39 57.52 20.79 -20.44
C ARG A 39 57.46 19.28 -20.77
N LYS A 40 58.01 18.84 -21.91
CA LYS A 40 57.98 17.43 -22.36
C LYS A 40 58.98 16.47 -21.66
N GLY A 41 59.68 16.92 -20.62
CA GLY A 41 60.66 16.10 -19.91
C GLY A 41 60.08 15.43 -18.66
N LEU A 42 60.07 14.09 -18.66
CA LEU A 42 60.15 13.20 -17.48
C LEU A 42 58.91 12.59 -16.78
N ALA A 43 57.65 13.03 -16.95
CA ALA A 43 56.60 12.56 -16.02
C ALA A 43 55.54 11.54 -16.54
N ALA A 44 55.66 10.91 -17.71
CA ALA A 44 54.48 10.34 -18.40
C ALA A 44 54.67 8.98 -19.10
N ARG A 45 55.31 7.99 -18.45
CA ARG A 45 55.53 6.65 -19.05
C ARG A 45 54.82 5.46 -18.41
N GLY A 46 54.09 5.62 -17.30
CA GLY A 46 53.51 4.47 -16.57
C GLY A 46 52.01 4.22 -16.74
N LEU A 47 51.17 5.27 -16.76
CA LEU A 47 49.70 5.15 -16.65
C LEU A 47 48.92 5.79 -17.81
N ASP A 48 49.63 6.31 -18.81
CA ASP A 48 49.06 7.18 -19.85
C ASP A 48 48.50 6.45 -21.07
N SER A 49 48.46 5.11 -21.14
CA SER A 49 47.92 4.44 -22.35
C SER A 49 46.39 4.49 -22.40
N LEU A 50 45.71 4.27 -21.25
CA LEU A 50 44.25 4.37 -21.14
C LEU A 50 43.78 5.84 -21.23
N GLY A 51 44.50 6.77 -20.58
CA GLY A 51 44.21 8.19 -20.66
C GLY A 51 44.39 8.77 -22.06
N ARG A 52 45.42 8.33 -22.81
CA ARG A 52 45.65 8.79 -24.19
C ARG A 52 44.65 8.24 -25.20
N ALA A 53 44.19 6.99 -25.06
CA ALA A 53 43.15 6.46 -25.94
C ALA A 53 41.81 7.24 -25.80
N TRP A 54 41.52 7.76 -24.61
CA TRP A 54 40.37 8.64 -24.37
C TRP A 54 40.62 10.11 -24.74
N ALA A 55 41.87 10.59 -24.61
CA ALA A 55 42.25 11.97 -24.88
C ALA A 55 42.48 12.27 -26.38
N PHE A 56 42.86 11.29 -27.21
CA PHE A 56 43.11 11.51 -28.64
C PHE A 56 41.84 11.39 -29.49
N GLY A 57 41.16 12.52 -29.65
CA GLY A 57 40.90 13.08 -30.98
C GLY A 57 39.57 12.81 -31.70
N VAL A 58 38.80 11.78 -31.35
CA VAL A 58 37.59 11.46 -32.17
C VAL A 58 36.29 12.02 -31.58
N MET A 59 36.23 12.21 -30.26
CA MET A 59 35.01 12.68 -29.59
C MET A 59 35.14 14.13 -29.16
N THR A 60 34.29 14.99 -29.72
CA THR A 60 34.11 16.38 -29.27
C THR A 60 33.67 16.43 -27.80
N ALA A 61 33.90 17.55 -27.12
CA ALA A 61 33.46 17.74 -25.73
C ALA A 61 31.96 17.46 -25.54
N ARG A 62 31.14 17.86 -26.52
CA ARG A 62 29.70 17.58 -26.55
C ARG A 62 29.41 16.08 -26.58
N MET A 63 30.13 15.31 -27.41
CA MET A 63 29.98 13.85 -27.46
C MET A 63 30.35 13.17 -26.15
N ARG A 64 31.40 13.65 -25.45
CA ARG A 64 31.80 13.09 -24.14
C ARG A 64 30.71 13.30 -23.10
N VAL A 65 30.14 14.50 -23.05
CA VAL A 65 29.02 14.84 -22.16
C VAL A 65 27.80 14.00 -22.46
N SER A 66 27.40 13.89 -23.72
CA SER A 66 26.25 13.07 -24.12
C SER A 66 26.46 11.60 -23.77
N LEU A 67 27.67 11.07 -23.93
CA LEU A 67 28.00 9.71 -23.52
C LEU A 67 27.94 9.53 -22.00
N ILE A 68 28.51 10.46 -21.22
CA ILE A 68 28.44 10.44 -19.76
C ILE A 68 26.97 10.47 -19.31
N MET A 69 26.15 11.35 -19.88
CA MET A 69 24.73 11.44 -19.55
C MET A 69 23.96 10.18 -19.94
N ALA A 70 24.21 9.61 -21.12
CA ALA A 70 23.56 8.37 -21.55
C ALA A 70 23.93 7.18 -20.64
N VAL A 71 25.20 7.06 -20.26
CA VAL A 71 25.68 6.02 -19.35
C VAL A 71 25.14 6.24 -17.94
N ALA A 72 25.22 7.47 -17.41
CA ALA A 72 24.72 7.81 -16.08
C ALA A 72 23.22 7.63 -15.96
N ALA A 73 22.42 8.05 -16.95
CA ALA A 73 20.97 7.87 -16.94
C ALA A 73 20.59 6.38 -17.04
N SER A 74 21.27 5.60 -17.89
CA SER A 74 21.03 4.16 -18.01
C SER A 74 21.42 3.40 -16.74
N LEU A 75 22.54 3.80 -16.11
CA LEU A 75 23.00 3.22 -14.86
C LEU A 75 22.09 3.59 -13.69
N ALA A 76 21.66 4.85 -13.60
CA ALA A 76 20.68 5.29 -12.61
C ALA A 76 19.37 4.51 -12.77
N LEU A 77 18.85 4.41 -14.00
CA LEU A 77 17.68 3.59 -14.26
C LEU A 77 17.94 2.14 -13.83
N ALA A 78 19.04 1.51 -14.25
CA ALA A 78 19.33 0.12 -13.88
C ALA A 78 19.46 -0.11 -12.36
N LEU A 79 20.00 0.85 -11.62
CA LEU A 79 20.16 0.76 -10.16
C LEU A 79 18.85 1.02 -9.40
N PHE A 80 18.01 1.94 -9.88
CA PHE A 80 16.77 2.33 -9.21
C PHE A 80 15.53 1.60 -9.76
N LEU A 81 15.60 0.96 -10.92
CA LEU A 81 14.49 0.20 -11.50
C LEU A 81 14.06 -0.97 -10.62
N PRO A 82 14.94 -1.74 -9.95
CA PRO A 82 14.50 -2.80 -9.03
C PRO A 82 13.66 -2.27 -7.87
N ASP A 83 14.05 -1.14 -7.28
CA ASP A 83 13.33 -0.53 -6.15
C ASP A 83 12.05 0.18 -6.62
N ALA A 84 12.10 0.84 -7.78
CA ALA A 84 10.94 1.50 -8.38
C ALA A 84 9.92 0.49 -8.93
N ALA A 85 10.38 -0.62 -9.52
CA ALA A 85 9.53 -1.67 -10.08
C ALA A 85 9.07 -2.68 -9.02
N GLY A 86 9.86 -2.91 -7.98
CA GLY A 86 9.48 -3.74 -6.83
C GLY A 86 8.39 -3.10 -5.98
N GLY A 87 8.23 -1.77 -6.09
CA GLY A 87 7.34 -0.98 -5.25
C GLY A 87 7.86 -0.91 -3.81
N VAL A 88 7.38 0.07 -3.06
CA VAL A 88 7.62 0.08 -1.61
C VAL A 88 6.82 -1.08 -1.04
N ALA A 89 7.51 -2.10 -0.52
CA ALA A 89 6.86 -3.21 0.17
C ALA A 89 5.97 -2.62 1.26
N MET A 90 4.65 -2.74 1.08
CA MET A 90 3.71 -2.19 2.05
C MET A 90 3.95 -2.91 3.38
N VAL A 91 4.19 -2.14 4.44
CA VAL A 91 4.33 -2.68 5.79
C VAL A 91 2.94 -3.12 6.25
N ARG A 92 2.84 -4.31 6.84
CA ARG A 92 1.58 -4.77 7.44
C ARG A 92 1.16 -3.80 8.54
N ALA A 93 -0.11 -3.42 8.51
CA ALA A 93 -0.72 -2.49 9.45
C ALA A 93 -1.88 -3.21 10.15
N PRO A 94 -1.61 -4.03 11.19
CA PRO A 94 -2.61 -4.87 11.80
C PRO A 94 -3.72 -4.03 12.43
N VAL A 95 -4.96 -4.39 12.14
CA VAL A 95 -6.15 -3.72 12.65
C VAL A 95 -6.48 -4.23 14.04
N ARG A 96 -6.80 -3.30 14.93
CA ARG A 96 -7.20 -3.57 16.31
C ARG A 96 -8.71 -3.47 16.47
N PRO A 97 -9.29 -4.17 17.47
CA PRO A 97 -10.71 -4.07 17.77
C PRO A 97 -11.11 -2.60 18.02
N PRO A 98 -12.35 -2.22 17.66
CA PRO A 98 -12.88 -0.91 18.00
C PRO A 98 -12.98 -0.77 19.53
N LEU A 99 -12.81 0.45 20.01
CA LEU A 99 -13.02 0.77 21.42
C LEU A 99 -14.48 1.19 21.61
N ALA A 100 -15.05 0.87 22.77
CA ALA A 100 -16.36 1.41 23.13
C ALA A 100 -16.24 2.94 23.26
N ALA A 101 -17.10 3.70 22.56
CA ALA A 101 -17.18 5.14 22.72
C ALA A 101 -18.14 5.55 23.85
N ASP A 102 -19.03 4.64 24.27
CA ASP A 102 -19.91 4.78 25.42
C ASP A 102 -19.96 3.50 26.27
N ALA A 103 -20.63 3.59 27.42
CA ALA A 103 -20.74 2.49 28.38
C ALA A 103 -21.55 1.29 27.86
N MET A 104 -22.49 1.53 26.93
CA MET A 104 -23.39 0.51 26.38
C MET A 104 -22.85 -0.13 25.10
N ARG A 105 -21.73 0.39 24.56
CA ARG A 105 -21.19 0.05 23.24
C ARG A 105 -22.16 0.35 22.09
N ALA A 106 -23.09 1.29 22.30
CA ALA A 106 -24.01 1.77 21.26
C ALA A 106 -23.26 2.55 20.18
N SER A 107 -22.17 3.22 20.58
CA SER A 107 -21.21 3.89 19.71
C SER A 107 -19.84 3.23 19.82
N LEU A 108 -19.21 3.05 18.67
CA LEU A 108 -17.91 2.43 18.50
C LEU A 108 -16.91 3.47 18.02
N ARG A 109 -15.74 3.52 18.67
CA ARG A 109 -14.58 4.28 18.22
C ARG A 109 -13.74 3.39 17.32
N LEU A 110 -13.80 3.65 16.02
CA LEU A 110 -13.05 2.94 14.98
C LEU A 110 -11.73 3.68 14.75
N ASP A 111 -10.62 3.02 15.05
CA ASP A 111 -9.25 3.54 14.93
C ASP A 111 -8.33 2.34 14.69
N GLY A 112 -8.46 1.72 13.53
CA GLY A 112 -7.98 0.35 13.31
C GLY A 112 -6.47 0.19 13.53
N ASP A 113 -5.66 1.11 13.03
CA ASP A 113 -4.20 1.10 13.13
C ASP A 113 -3.67 1.99 14.28
N ARG A 114 -4.56 2.63 15.05
CA ARG A 114 -4.22 3.53 16.16
C ARG A 114 -3.44 4.77 15.72
N ASN A 115 -3.66 5.23 14.49
CA ASN A 115 -3.03 6.43 13.95
C ASN A 115 -3.77 7.74 14.33
N ARG A 116 -4.84 7.64 15.14
CA ARG A 116 -5.73 8.74 15.57
C ARG A 116 -6.66 9.30 14.49
N ASP A 117 -6.73 8.66 13.33
CA ASP A 117 -7.78 8.88 12.34
C ASP A 117 -9.04 8.12 12.75
N VAL A 118 -9.85 8.79 13.56
CA VAL A 118 -10.94 8.15 14.32
C VAL A 118 -12.28 8.39 13.64
N VAL A 119 -13.05 7.32 13.48
CA VAL A 119 -14.48 7.40 13.16
C VAL A 119 -15.30 7.00 14.40
N ILE A 120 -16.26 7.84 14.78
CA ILE A 120 -17.26 7.49 15.78
C ILE A 120 -18.47 6.93 15.05
N PHE A 121 -18.67 5.62 15.18
CA PHE A 121 -19.75 4.89 14.55
C PHE A 121 -20.87 4.65 15.56
N ASP A 122 -21.96 5.38 15.43
CA ASP A 122 -23.18 5.20 16.21
C ASP A 122 -23.96 3.99 15.68
N HIS A 123 -23.67 2.81 16.23
CA HIS A 123 -24.22 1.53 15.78
C HIS A 123 -25.74 1.48 15.98
N ASP A 124 -26.24 1.96 17.12
CA ASP A 124 -27.67 1.96 17.40
C ASP A 124 -28.44 2.87 16.45
N ALA A 125 -27.92 4.05 16.13
CA ALA A 125 -28.55 4.91 15.13
C ALA A 125 -28.57 4.28 13.73
N HIS A 126 -27.54 3.51 13.36
CA HIS A 126 -27.54 2.77 12.09
C HIS A 126 -28.55 1.63 12.11
N LYS A 127 -28.61 0.87 13.21
CA LYS A 127 -29.57 -0.21 13.40
C LYS A 127 -31.02 0.31 13.30
N GLN A 128 -31.35 1.37 14.01
CA GLN A 128 -32.69 1.99 13.99
C GLN A 128 -33.07 2.46 12.59
N ARG A 129 -32.17 3.19 11.90
CA ARG A 129 -32.43 3.70 10.54
C ARG A 129 -32.53 2.58 9.51
N GLY A 130 -31.82 1.49 9.71
CA GLY A 130 -31.83 0.33 8.80
C GLY A 130 -33.02 -0.61 9.01
N GLY A 131 -33.92 -0.32 9.94
CA GLY A 131 -35.08 -1.19 10.23
C GLY A 131 -34.80 -2.27 11.27
N GLU A 132 -34.03 -1.92 12.31
CA GLU A 132 -33.72 -2.79 13.46
C GLU A 132 -32.96 -4.06 13.04
N GLU A 133 -33.43 -5.24 13.46
CA GLU A 133 -32.76 -6.52 13.20
C GLU A 133 -32.59 -6.82 11.70
N LYS A 134 -33.47 -6.29 10.84
CA LYS A 134 -33.34 -6.46 9.37
C LYS A 134 -32.12 -5.75 8.79
N SER A 135 -31.57 -4.78 9.52
CA SER A 135 -30.39 -4.03 9.09
C SER A 135 -29.09 -4.80 9.28
N CYS A 136 -29.08 -5.83 10.14
CA CYS A 136 -27.88 -6.54 10.54
C CYS A 136 -27.18 -7.20 9.33
N GLU A 137 -27.95 -7.84 8.45
CA GLU A 137 -27.43 -8.46 7.22
C GLU A 137 -26.90 -7.44 6.21
N GLY A 138 -27.34 -6.19 6.30
CA GLY A 138 -26.85 -5.08 5.49
C GLY A 138 -25.42 -4.65 5.83
N CYS A 139 -24.92 -5.03 7.01
CA CYS A 139 -23.56 -4.72 7.47
C CYS A 139 -22.73 -5.97 7.75
N HIS A 140 -23.29 -6.95 8.46
CA HIS A 140 -22.67 -8.22 8.82
C HIS A 140 -22.93 -9.27 7.74
N HIS A 141 -22.28 -9.07 6.60
CA HIS A 141 -22.42 -9.95 5.43
C HIS A 141 -21.77 -11.34 5.62
N LEU A 142 -21.01 -11.53 6.70
CA LEU A 142 -20.42 -12.80 7.07
C LEU A 142 -20.19 -12.87 8.57
N ASN A 143 -20.64 -13.95 9.20
CA ASN A 143 -20.39 -14.23 10.60
C ASN A 143 -19.41 -15.42 10.74
N LEU A 144 -18.56 -15.34 11.77
CA LEU A 144 -17.77 -16.47 12.22
C LEU A 144 -18.70 -17.54 12.83
N PRO A 145 -18.30 -18.82 12.80
CA PRO A 145 -19.07 -19.88 13.43
C PRO A 145 -19.42 -19.56 14.89
N GLY A 146 -20.71 -19.67 15.24
CA GLY A 146 -21.22 -19.38 16.59
C GLY A 146 -21.39 -17.90 16.93
N ASP A 147 -21.20 -16.99 15.97
CA ASP A 147 -21.40 -15.55 16.11
C ASP A 147 -22.63 -15.10 15.31
N SER A 148 -23.29 -14.02 15.74
CA SER A 148 -24.44 -13.40 15.07
C SER A 148 -24.13 -12.03 14.48
N ALA A 149 -23.02 -11.41 14.90
CA ALA A 149 -22.61 -10.07 14.45
C ALA A 149 -21.09 -9.93 14.50
N SER A 150 -20.38 -10.70 13.67
CA SER A 150 -18.93 -10.66 13.64
C SER A 150 -18.41 -9.29 13.22
N PRO A 151 -17.50 -8.68 13.99
CA PRO A 151 -16.99 -7.36 13.67
C PRO A 151 -15.97 -7.43 12.54
N CYS A 152 -15.97 -6.41 11.67
CA CYS A 152 -15.21 -6.36 10.42
C CYS A 152 -13.71 -6.70 10.61
N TRP A 153 -13.10 -6.22 11.70
CA TRP A 153 -11.66 -6.38 11.96
C TRP A 153 -11.20 -7.83 12.11
N ARG A 154 -12.12 -8.78 12.41
CA ARG A 154 -11.75 -10.20 12.54
C ARG A 154 -11.37 -10.83 11.21
N CYS A 155 -11.98 -10.37 10.11
CA CYS A 155 -11.68 -10.84 8.76
C CYS A 155 -10.80 -9.82 8.01
N HIS A 156 -11.10 -8.54 8.16
CA HIS A 156 -10.35 -7.44 7.56
C HIS A 156 -9.25 -6.97 8.52
N SER A 157 -8.24 -7.83 8.73
CA SER A 157 -7.27 -7.68 9.82
C SER A 157 -6.07 -6.79 9.49
N ASP A 158 -5.96 -6.26 8.27
CA ASP A 158 -4.90 -5.33 7.86
C ASP A 158 -5.52 -4.05 7.28
N MET A 159 -4.96 -2.89 7.65
CA MET A 159 -5.54 -1.59 7.34
C MET A 159 -5.52 -1.30 5.84
N LYS A 160 -4.44 -1.68 5.14
CA LYS A 160 -4.18 -1.27 3.75
C LYS A 160 -3.95 -2.43 2.79
N GLN A 161 -3.74 -3.64 3.30
CA GLN A 161 -3.50 -4.83 2.50
C GLN A 161 -4.63 -5.85 2.61
N PRO A 162 -4.83 -6.68 1.58
CA PRO A 162 -5.63 -7.88 1.73
C PRO A 162 -5.08 -8.80 2.83
N ALA A 163 -5.97 -9.43 3.58
CA ALA A 163 -5.62 -10.34 4.67
C ALA A 163 -6.30 -11.70 4.47
N SER A 164 -5.62 -12.78 4.82
CA SER A 164 -6.22 -14.11 4.81
C SER A 164 -7.28 -14.22 5.91
N ILE A 165 -8.50 -14.58 5.55
CA ILE A 165 -9.56 -14.93 6.52
C ILE A 165 -9.43 -16.37 7.01
N PHE A 166 -8.61 -17.18 6.33
CA PHE A 166 -8.41 -18.57 6.71
C PHE A 166 -7.43 -18.68 7.89
N GLY A 167 -7.95 -19.14 9.03
CA GLY A 167 -7.16 -19.47 10.21
C GLY A 167 -6.74 -20.93 10.22
N HIS A 168 -5.58 -21.27 9.65
CA HIS A 168 -5.10 -22.66 9.53
C HIS A 168 -5.02 -23.37 10.89
N SER A 169 -4.44 -22.73 11.91
CA SER A 169 -4.33 -23.28 13.26
C SER A 169 -5.69 -23.51 13.93
N GLN A 170 -6.68 -22.67 13.64
CA GLN A 170 -8.03 -22.81 14.17
C GLN A 170 -8.73 -24.01 13.54
N HIS A 171 -8.58 -24.21 12.23
CA HIS A 171 -9.12 -25.38 11.54
C HIS A 171 -8.48 -26.68 12.04
N ILE A 172 -7.15 -26.70 12.22
CA ILE A 172 -6.44 -27.84 12.81
C ILE A 172 -6.99 -28.15 14.21
N ALA A 173 -7.15 -27.12 15.06
CA ALA A 173 -7.65 -27.31 16.42
C ALA A 173 -9.09 -27.85 16.44
N LEU A 174 -9.94 -27.42 15.50
CA LEU A 174 -11.35 -27.85 15.41
C LEU A 174 -11.51 -29.25 14.81
N LEU A 175 -10.68 -29.62 13.85
CA LEU A 175 -10.82 -30.87 13.08
C LEU A 175 -10.02 -32.05 13.67
N GLY A 176 -9.31 -31.86 14.78
CA GLY A 176 -8.61 -32.96 15.47
C GLY A 176 -7.11 -33.08 15.19
N ASP A 177 -6.43 -31.94 15.06
CA ASP A 177 -4.97 -31.80 14.96
C ASP A 177 -4.36 -32.47 13.70
N ARG A 178 -3.22 -33.15 13.82
CA ARG A 178 -2.42 -33.65 12.67
C ARG A 178 -3.13 -34.59 11.70
N TRP A 179 -4.28 -35.15 12.07
CA TRP A 179 -5.07 -36.05 11.23
C TRP A 179 -6.01 -35.30 10.30
N SER A 180 -6.25 -34.01 10.56
CA SER A 180 -7.17 -33.19 9.76
C SER A 180 -6.55 -32.60 8.51
N CYS A 181 -5.27 -32.86 8.23
CA CYS A 181 -4.60 -32.29 7.06
C CYS A 181 -5.24 -32.80 5.76
N GLU A 182 -5.66 -34.08 5.75
CA GLU A 182 -6.27 -34.72 4.57
C GLU A 182 -7.71 -34.26 4.33
N GLU A 183 -8.36 -33.69 5.35
CA GLU A 183 -9.67 -33.04 5.19
C GLU A 183 -9.61 -31.80 4.31
N CYS A 184 -8.44 -31.15 4.23
CA CYS A 184 -8.27 -29.94 3.41
C CYS A 184 -7.36 -30.15 2.21
N HIS A 185 -6.37 -31.03 2.28
CA HIS A 185 -5.38 -31.25 1.23
C HIS A 185 -5.43 -32.70 0.76
N GLY A 186 -5.42 -32.93 -0.56
CA GLY A 186 -5.37 -34.30 -1.08
C GLY A 186 -4.13 -35.06 -0.61
N SER A 187 -4.26 -36.38 -0.39
CA SER A 187 -3.13 -37.21 0.04
C SER A 187 -1.99 -37.15 -0.99
N GLY A 188 -0.77 -36.89 -0.52
CA GLY A 188 0.42 -36.73 -1.37
C GLY A 188 0.51 -35.39 -2.13
N GLN A 189 -0.46 -34.48 -1.99
CA GLN A 189 -0.37 -33.13 -2.57
C GLN A 189 0.49 -32.19 -1.70
N ASP A 190 1.00 -31.12 -2.31
CA ASP A 190 1.62 -30.03 -1.57
C ASP A 190 0.59 -29.43 -0.61
N ARG A 191 0.99 -28.97 0.58
CA ARG A 191 0.05 -28.35 1.55
C ARG A 191 -0.02 -26.85 1.35
N SER A 192 -0.31 -26.43 0.11
CA SER A 192 -0.44 -25.03 -0.25
C SER A 192 -1.90 -24.60 -0.34
N ALA A 193 -2.12 -23.30 -0.43
CA ALA A 193 -3.45 -22.78 -0.74
C ALA A 193 -3.96 -23.28 -2.11
N ALA A 194 -3.08 -23.59 -3.06
CA ALA A 194 -3.46 -24.02 -4.41
C ALA A 194 -4.04 -25.44 -4.45
N SER A 195 -3.58 -26.33 -3.59
CA SER A 195 -4.06 -27.72 -3.47
C SER A 195 -5.18 -27.90 -2.45
N ALA A 196 -5.38 -26.92 -1.55
CA ALA A 196 -6.46 -26.98 -0.57
C ALA A 196 -7.84 -27.06 -1.25
N GLN A 197 -8.79 -27.81 -0.67
CA GLN A 197 -10.16 -27.84 -1.15
C GLN A 197 -10.86 -26.47 -1.06
N ASP A 198 -11.98 -26.32 -1.76
CA ASP A 198 -12.78 -25.10 -1.68
C ASP A 198 -13.42 -24.97 -0.28
N CYS A 199 -13.49 -23.74 0.23
CA CYS A 199 -14.13 -23.44 1.51
C CYS A 199 -15.61 -23.85 1.49
N ALA A 200 -16.28 -23.71 0.35
CA ALA A 200 -17.68 -24.06 0.17
C ALA A 200 -17.96 -25.56 0.32
N ALA A 201 -16.94 -26.42 0.23
CA ALA A 201 -17.09 -27.85 0.45
C ALA A 201 -17.49 -28.20 1.90
N CYS A 202 -17.12 -27.35 2.87
CA CYS A 202 -17.49 -27.53 4.28
C CYS A 202 -18.38 -26.41 4.84
N HIS A 203 -18.34 -25.22 4.24
CA HIS A 203 -19.14 -24.07 4.67
C HIS A 203 -20.30 -23.83 3.70
N GLU A 204 -21.37 -24.63 3.80
CA GLU A 204 -22.52 -24.58 2.88
C GLU A 204 -23.22 -23.21 2.80
N GLN A 205 -23.12 -22.43 3.87
CA GLN A 205 -23.59 -21.03 3.92
C GLN A 205 -22.79 -20.08 3.00
N TYR A 206 -21.63 -20.51 2.50
CA TYR A 206 -20.85 -19.78 1.52
C TYR A 206 -21.37 -20.14 0.14
N THR A 207 -22.39 -19.40 -0.30
CA THR A 207 -23.00 -19.65 -1.61
C THR A 207 -21.99 -19.40 -2.73
N PRO A 208 -22.13 -20.07 -3.89
CA PRO A 208 -21.28 -19.83 -5.06
C PRO A 208 -21.23 -18.36 -5.48
N GLU A 209 -22.32 -17.61 -5.28
CA GLU A 209 -22.39 -16.18 -5.56
C GLU A 209 -21.51 -15.37 -4.60
N LEU A 210 -21.56 -15.67 -3.30
CA LEU A 210 -20.70 -15.04 -2.30
C LEU A 210 -19.23 -15.33 -2.61
N MET A 211 -18.89 -16.57 -2.91
CA MET A 211 -17.53 -16.99 -3.24
C MET A 211 -17.04 -16.36 -4.54
N THR A 212 -17.88 -16.30 -5.58
CA THR A 212 -17.57 -15.63 -6.85
C THR A 212 -17.31 -14.14 -6.63
N HIS A 213 -18.12 -13.50 -5.80
CA HIS A 213 -17.94 -12.10 -5.44
C HIS A 213 -16.63 -11.87 -4.68
N LEU A 214 -16.29 -12.74 -3.71
CA LEU A 214 -15.03 -12.69 -2.97
C LEU A 214 -13.81 -12.91 -3.87
N ILE A 215 -13.86 -13.87 -4.80
CA ILE A 215 -12.80 -14.11 -5.80
C ILE A 215 -12.62 -12.87 -6.67
N LYS A 216 -13.71 -12.35 -7.24
CA LYS A 216 -13.68 -11.17 -8.12
C LYS A 216 -13.13 -9.93 -7.41
N GLN A 217 -13.47 -9.76 -6.13
CA GLN A 217 -13.01 -8.61 -5.34
C GLN A 217 -11.57 -8.73 -4.84
N SER A 218 -11.11 -9.93 -4.56
CA SER A 218 -9.74 -10.16 -4.06
C SER A 218 -8.71 -10.26 -5.18
N GLY A 219 -9.13 -10.57 -6.41
CA GLY A 219 -8.21 -10.86 -7.52
C GLY A 219 -7.39 -12.14 -7.32
N ALA A 220 -7.70 -12.91 -6.27
CA ALA A 220 -7.02 -14.15 -5.93
C ALA A 220 -7.64 -15.33 -6.68
N ALA A 221 -6.85 -16.36 -6.94
CA ALA A 221 -7.33 -17.61 -7.53
C ALA A 221 -8.32 -18.37 -6.62
N LYS A 222 -8.39 -18.04 -5.31
CA LYS A 222 -9.31 -18.62 -4.32
C LYS A 222 -9.79 -17.58 -3.31
N ALA A 223 -11.01 -17.77 -2.81
CA ALA A 223 -11.80 -16.78 -2.06
C ALA A 223 -11.42 -16.60 -0.57
N PHE A 224 -10.15 -16.77 -0.19
CA PHE A 224 -9.74 -16.70 1.23
C PHE A 224 -9.08 -15.37 1.63
N MET A 225 -9.01 -14.41 0.71
CA MET A 225 -8.44 -13.08 0.98
C MET A 225 -9.55 -12.06 1.17
N ALA A 226 -9.68 -11.53 2.38
CA ALA A 226 -10.44 -10.32 2.63
C ALA A 226 -9.69 -9.12 2.05
N ARG A 227 -10.44 -8.14 1.53
CA ARG A 227 -9.90 -6.82 1.20
C ARG A 227 -9.33 -6.14 2.44
N SER A 228 -8.54 -5.09 2.25
CA SER A 228 -8.09 -4.24 3.35
C SER A 228 -9.27 -3.71 4.18
N TYR A 229 -9.03 -3.42 5.46
CA TYR A 229 -10.04 -2.85 6.34
C TYR A 229 -10.55 -1.51 5.81
N GLU A 230 -9.65 -0.67 5.29
CA GLU A 230 -10.04 0.58 4.63
C GLU A 230 -10.99 0.35 3.46
N ASP A 231 -10.65 -0.55 2.53
CA ASP A 231 -11.47 -0.80 1.34
C ASP A 231 -12.82 -1.45 1.69
N ALA A 232 -12.85 -2.28 2.74
CA ALA A 232 -14.06 -2.91 3.24
C ALA A 232 -15.00 -1.87 3.86
N MET A 233 -14.47 -1.03 4.75
CA MET A 233 -15.22 0.03 5.42
C MET A 233 -15.70 1.08 4.43
N HIS A 234 -14.81 1.63 3.59
CA HIS A 234 -15.19 2.59 2.56
C HIS A 234 -16.15 1.99 1.54
N GLY A 235 -15.93 0.75 1.13
CA GLY A 235 -16.82 0.05 0.19
C GLY A 235 -18.25 -0.10 0.74
N SER A 236 -18.40 -0.44 2.01
CA SER A 236 -19.71 -0.63 2.66
C SER A 236 -20.38 0.72 2.98
N CYS A 237 -19.70 1.58 3.75
CA CYS A 237 -20.27 2.82 4.25
C CYS A 237 -20.56 3.82 3.12
N LEU A 238 -19.60 4.05 2.20
CA LEU A 238 -19.77 5.06 1.15
C LEU A 238 -20.83 4.66 0.12
N ALA A 239 -21.01 3.36 -0.14
CA ALA A 239 -22.05 2.90 -1.05
C ALA A 239 -23.46 3.23 -0.53
N CYS A 240 -23.71 3.02 0.77
CA CYS A 240 -24.97 3.40 1.41
C CYS A 240 -25.10 4.94 1.52
N HIS A 241 -24.07 5.62 2.01
CA HIS A 241 -24.10 7.07 2.20
C HIS A 241 -24.30 7.85 0.90
N LYS A 242 -23.76 7.40 -0.24
CA LYS A 242 -24.03 8.03 -1.54
C LYS A 242 -25.50 7.96 -1.93
N LYS A 243 -26.17 6.84 -1.64
CA LYS A 243 -27.63 6.70 -1.87
C LYS A 243 -28.42 7.62 -0.95
N MET A 244 -28.03 7.70 0.32
CA MET A 244 -28.67 8.60 1.29
C MET A 244 -28.44 10.07 0.99
N GLU A 245 -27.25 10.44 0.53
CA GLU A 245 -26.88 11.79 0.12
C GLU A 245 -27.79 12.29 -1.01
N ALA A 246 -28.08 11.44 -2.00
CA ALA A 246 -29.03 11.77 -3.07
C ALA A 246 -30.46 12.00 -2.56
N GLN A 247 -30.86 11.35 -1.47
CA GLN A 247 -32.20 11.48 -0.87
C GLN A 247 -32.30 12.66 0.10
N ALA A 248 -31.26 12.88 0.91
CA ALA A 248 -31.26 13.85 2.01
C ALA A 248 -30.66 15.21 1.62
N GLY A 249 -29.98 15.30 0.47
CA GLY A 249 -29.29 16.52 0.03
C GLY A 249 -28.12 16.92 0.94
N LYS A 250 -27.53 15.95 1.66
CA LYS A 250 -26.42 16.18 2.59
C LYS A 250 -25.19 15.39 2.16
N PRO A 251 -23.98 15.97 2.21
CA PRO A 251 -22.76 15.34 1.72
C PRO A 251 -22.24 14.24 2.67
N MET A 252 -22.96 13.13 2.78
CA MET A 252 -22.63 12.00 3.68
C MET A 252 -21.46 11.15 3.19
N SER A 253 -21.09 11.27 1.92
CA SER A 253 -19.99 10.51 1.31
C SER A 253 -18.64 11.23 1.34
N GLN A 254 -18.56 12.44 1.90
CA GLN A 254 -17.31 13.19 2.04
C GLN A 254 -16.50 12.71 3.24
N CYS A 255 -15.16 12.76 3.14
CA CYS A 255 -14.26 12.30 4.19
C CYS A 255 -14.59 12.92 5.56
N ALA A 256 -14.83 14.24 5.59
CA ALA A 256 -15.12 14.99 6.81
C ALA A 256 -16.45 14.63 7.49
N PHE A 257 -17.35 13.92 6.80
CA PHE A 257 -18.59 13.44 7.40
C PHE A 257 -18.32 12.33 8.42
N CYS A 258 -17.42 11.40 8.08
CA CYS A 258 -17.02 10.28 8.94
C CYS A 258 -15.78 10.59 9.79
N HIS A 259 -14.76 11.17 9.16
CA HIS A 259 -13.47 11.50 9.75
C HIS A 259 -13.50 12.95 10.23
N LYS A 260 -13.99 13.14 11.44
CA LYS A 260 -13.93 14.45 12.09
C LYS A 260 -12.49 14.72 12.49
N ALA A 261 -12.04 15.96 12.31
CA ALA A 261 -10.74 16.39 12.82
C ALA A 261 -10.61 15.96 14.30
N PRO A 262 -9.44 15.45 14.73
CA PRO A 262 -9.25 15.04 16.10
C PRO A 262 -9.67 16.19 17.00
N SER A 263 -10.67 15.95 17.86
CA SER A 263 -10.99 16.93 18.88
C SER A 263 -9.71 17.16 19.71
N PRO A 264 -9.44 18.38 20.17
CA PRO A 264 -8.41 18.57 21.20
C PRO A 264 -8.65 17.57 22.33
N ASP A 265 -7.58 17.15 23.02
CA ASP A 265 -7.72 16.18 24.10
C ASP A 265 -8.68 16.69 25.19
N ARG A 266 -9.03 15.84 26.17
CA ARG A 266 -9.94 16.25 27.26
C ARG A 266 -9.48 17.52 27.99
N ASP A 267 -8.20 17.87 27.89
CA ASP A 267 -7.58 19.02 28.54
C ASP A 267 -7.46 20.23 27.59
N GLY A 268 -8.03 20.15 26.38
CA GLY A 268 -7.98 21.23 25.39
C GLY A 268 -6.64 21.37 24.69
N ASN A 269 -5.67 20.47 24.94
CA ASN A 269 -4.38 20.56 24.29
C ASN A 269 -4.48 20.10 22.83
N PRO A 270 -3.71 20.74 21.92
CA PRO A 270 -3.54 20.19 20.59
C PRO A 270 -2.97 18.76 20.72
N PRO A 271 -3.39 17.84 19.83
CA PRO A 271 -2.91 16.46 19.89
C PRO A 271 -1.38 16.49 19.89
N LYS A 272 -0.76 15.97 20.97
CA LYS A 272 0.70 15.95 21.10
C LYS A 272 1.30 15.38 19.81
N GLU A 273 2.15 16.16 19.14
CA GLU A 273 2.95 15.69 18.01
C GLU A 273 3.70 14.44 18.48
N MET A 274 3.39 13.31 17.87
CA MET A 274 4.18 12.10 18.09
C MET A 274 5.50 12.33 17.36
N LYS A 275 6.59 12.49 18.13
CA LYS A 275 7.92 12.35 17.55
C LYS A 275 8.01 10.94 16.95
N PRO A 276 8.48 10.82 15.70
CA PRO A 276 8.62 9.54 15.00
C PRO A 276 9.52 8.56 15.76
#